data_AF-A0A8J4TRR4-F1
#
_entry.id   AF-A0A8J4TRR4-F1
#
_cell.length_a   1.000
_cell.length_b   1.000
_cell.length_c   1.000
_cell.angle_alpha   90.00
_cell.angle_beta   90.00
_cell.angle_gamma   90.00
#
_symmetry.space_group_name_H-M   'P 1'
#
loop_
_entity.id
_entity.type
_entity.pdbx_description
1 polymer ?
#
loop_
_entity_poly.entity_id
_entity_poly.type
_entity_poly.pdbx_seq_one_letter_code
_entity_poly.pdbx_strand_id
1 'polypeptide(L)' 'MEEWRQCARWLIDCKVLPPNHRVVWPSAVVFDLAQALRDGVLLCQMLHNLSPGSVDLKQINFRPQMSQ' A
#
# COMPACT_ATOMS: atom_id res chain seq x y z
N MET A 1 -12.36 -7.51 15.40
CA MET A 1 -11.03 -7.08 14.94
C MET A 1 -11.26 -6.15 13.78
N GLU A 2 -10.61 -4.99 13.72
CA GLU A 2 -10.77 -4.11 12.57
C GLU A 2 -10.06 -4.69 11.33
N GLU A 3 -10.82 -4.99 10.28
CA GLU A 3 -10.35 -5.63 9.04
C GLU A 3 -9.27 -4.81 8.35
N TRP A 4 -9.37 -3.48 8.42
CA TRP A 4 -8.37 -2.57 7.85
C TRP A 4 -6.99 -2.72 8.51
N ARG A 5 -6.94 -3.03 9.82
CA ARG A 5 -5.66 -3.29 10.51
C ARG A 5 -5.03 -4.61 10.08
N GLN A 6 -5.86 -5.62 9.80
CA GLN A 6 -5.38 -6.90 9.25
C GLN A 6 -4.83 -6.70 7.83
N CYS A 7 -5.55 -5.92 6.99
CA CYS A 7 -5.08 -5.52 5.67
C CYS A 7 -3.73 -4.77 5.75
N ALA A 8 -3.60 -3.80 6.64
CA ALA A 8 -2.35 -3.05 6.83
C ALA A 8 -1.15 -3.95 7.18
N ARG A 9 -1.35 -4.98 8.02
CA ARG A 9 -0.31 -5.96 8.34
C ARG A 9 0.03 -6.85 7.14
N TRP A 10 -0.98 -7.32 6.42
CA TRP A 10 -0.76 -8.12 5.22
C TRP A 10 0.01 -7.35 4.13
N LEU A 11 -0.22 -6.05 3.99
CA LEU A 11 0.55 -5.19 3.08
C LEU A 11 2.05 -5.10 3.47
N ILE A 12 2.38 -5.18 4.77
CA ILE A 12 3.78 -5.31 5.22
C ILE A 12 4.34 -6.67 4.84
N ASP A 13 3.57 -7.74 5.00
CA ASP A 13 3.97 -9.10 4.62
C ASP A 13 4.24 -9.21 3.12
N CYS A 14 3.40 -8.55 2.30
CA CYS A 14 3.57 -8.40 0.85
C CYS A 14 4.73 -7.48 0.43
N LYS A 15 5.50 -6.93 1.38
CA LYS A 15 6.65 -6.05 1.14
C LYS A 15 6.31 -4.76 0.36
N VAL A 16 5.07 -4.26 0.48
CA VAL A 16 4.68 -2.96 -0.10
C VAL A 16 4.74 -1.81 0.90
N LEU A 17 4.65 -2.11 2.19
CA LEU A 17 4.84 -1.15 3.27
C LEU A 17 6.00 -1.58 4.18
N PRO A 18 6.78 -0.64 4.71
CA PRO A 18 7.80 -0.97 5.71
C PRO A 18 7.15 -1.41 7.03
N PRO A 19 7.80 -2.28 7.84
CA PRO A 19 7.24 -2.77 9.10
C PRO A 19 6.85 -1.69 10.12
N ASN A 20 7.50 -0.52 10.08
CA ASN A 20 7.20 0.62 10.95
C ASN A 20 6.37 1.72 10.27
N HIS A 21 5.60 1.38 9.22
CA HIS A 21 4.76 2.35 8.55
C HIS A 21 3.67 2.89 9.49
N ARG A 22 3.31 4.17 9.38
CA ARG A 22 2.35 4.83 10.28
C ARG A 22 0.99 4.13 10.40
N VAL A 23 0.57 3.39 9.36
CA VAL A 23 -0.73 2.68 9.33
C VAL A 23 -0.84 1.55 10.36
N VAL A 24 0.27 1.06 10.91
CA VAL A 24 0.25 0.06 11.99
C VAL A 24 0.43 0.66 13.38
N TRP A 25 0.56 1.98 13.49
CA TRP A 25 0.66 2.63 14.79
C TRP A 25 -0.67 2.52 15.56
N PRO A 26 -0.65 2.53 16.90
CA PRO A 26 -1.87 2.47 17.70
C PRO A 26 -2.86 3.61 17.38
N SER A 27 -2.35 4.81 17.09
CA SER A 27 -3.13 6.01 16.78
C SER A 27 -3.66 6.09 15.35
N ALA A 28 -3.29 5.14 14.48
CA ALA A 28 -3.71 5.15 13.09
C ALA A 28 -5.23 4.93 12.96
N VAL A 29 -5.81 5.56 11.95
CA VAL A 29 -7.21 5.39 11.54
C VAL A 29 -7.27 4.79 10.13
N VAL A 30 -8.44 4.26 9.75
CA VAL A 30 -8.65 3.68 8.40
C VAL A 30 -8.30 4.67 7.27
N PHE A 31 -8.46 5.97 7.51
CA PHE A 31 -8.10 7.01 6.55
C PHE A 31 -6.59 7.05 6.26
N ASP A 32 -5.73 6.74 7.22
CA ASP A 32 -4.27 6.68 6.98
C ASP A 32 -3.91 5.58 5.99
N LEU A 33 -4.60 4.44 6.07
CA LEU A 33 -4.46 3.34 5.11
C LEU A 33 -5.00 3.75 3.74
N ALA A 34 -6.18 4.37 3.69
CA ALA A 34 -6.75 4.87 2.44
C ALA A 34 -5.81 5.87 1.76
N GLN A 35 -5.19 6.79 2.52
CA GLN A 35 -4.20 7.74 2.01
C GLN A 35 -2.94 7.06 1.49
N ALA A 36 -2.45 6.01 2.16
CA ALA A 36 -1.29 5.25 1.71
C ALA A 36 -1.54 4.54 0.36
N LEU A 37 -2.79 4.12 0.10
CA LEU A 37 -3.17 3.40 -1.12
C LEU A 37 -3.74 4.32 -2.21
N ARG A 38 -3.97 5.61 -1.89
CA ARG A 38 -4.78 6.54 -2.69
C ARG A 38 -4.28 6.71 -4.12
N ASP A 39 -2.98 6.75 -4.31
CA ASP A 39 -2.35 6.97 -5.60
C ASP A 39 -2.26 5.71 -6.48
N GLY A 40 -2.68 4.56 -5.95
CA GLY A 40 -2.68 3.27 -6.63
C GLY A 40 -1.30 2.63 -6.81
N VAL A 41 -0.20 3.33 -6.52
CA VAL A 41 1.17 2.84 -6.75
C VAL A 41 1.45 1.60 -5.90
N LEU A 42 1.08 1.64 -4.61
CA LEU A 42 1.26 0.51 -3.70
C LEU A 42 0.42 -0.70 -4.09
N LEU A 43 -0.77 -0.50 -4.68
CA LEU A 43 -1.62 -1.59 -5.15
C LEU A 43 -0.98 -2.29 -6.35
N CYS A 44 -0.43 -1.53 -7.30
CA CYS A 44 0.29 -2.09 -8.42
C CYS A 44 1.55 -2.85 -7.98
N GLN A 45 2.32 -2.29 -7.02
CA GLN A 45 3.48 -2.96 -6.45
C GLN A 45 3.08 -4.25 -5.73
N MET A 46 1.94 -4.27 -5.03
CA MET A 46 1.43 -5.45 -4.33
C MET A 46 1.17 -6.61 -5.29
N LEU A 47 0.48 -6.32 -6.40
CA LEU A 47 0.22 -7.33 -7.44
C LEU A 47 1.53 -7.87 -8.01
N HIS A 48 2.47 -6.99 -8.35
CA HIS A 48 3.78 -7.38 -8.86
C HIS A 48 4.57 -8.26 -7.87
N ASN A 49 4.52 -7.93 -6.57
CA ASN A 49 5.22 -8.70 -5.53
C ASN A 49 4.61 -10.10 -5.34
N LEU A 50 3.28 -10.22 -5.45
CA LEU A 50 2.59 -11.51 -5.34
C LEU A 50 2.76 -12.37 -6.60
N SER A 51 2.81 -11.75 -7.78
CA SER A 51 2.94 -12.41 -9.06
C SER A 51 3.79 -11.56 -10.01
N PRO A 52 5.10 -11.83 -10.11
CA PRO A 52 5.99 -11.08 -11.01
C PRO A 52 5.44 -11.07 -12.45
N GLY A 53 5.34 -9.87 -13.03
CA GLY A 53 4.80 -9.66 -14.38
C GLY A 53 3.29 -9.43 -14.48
N SER A 54 2.54 -9.48 -13.37
CA SER A 54 1.11 -9.16 -13.36
C SER A 54 0.79 -7.70 -13.68
N VAL A 55 1.76 -6.81 -13.44
CA VAL A 55 1.71 -5.39 -13.79
C VAL A 55 3.06 -4.99 -14.40
N ASP A 56 3.03 -4.30 -15.53
CA ASP A 56 4.22 -3.67 -16.11
C ASP A 56 4.55 -2.39 -15.33
N LEU A 57 5.54 -2.49 -14.43
CA LEU A 57 5.97 -1.38 -13.60
C LEU A 57 6.43 -0.16 -14.41
N LYS A 58 6.83 -0.34 -15.68
CA LYS A 58 7.24 0.78 -16.55
C LYS A 58 6.08 1.68 -16.95
N GLN A 59 4.85 1.20 -16.85
CA GLN A 59 3.64 1.96 -17.17
C GLN A 59 3.06 2.69 -15.95
N ILE A 60 3.65 2.48 -14.76
CA ILE A 60 3.20 3.13 -13.53
C ILE A 60 3.94 4.45 -13.35
N ASN A 61 3.19 5.51 -13.10
CA ASN A 61 3.75 6.75 -12.60
C ASN A 61 4.01 6.63 -11.09
N PHE A 62 5.24 6.32 -10.69
CA PHE A 62 5.64 6.23 -9.28
C PHE A 62 5.64 7.56 -8.52
N ARG A 63 5.45 8.69 -9.21
CA ARG A 63 5.34 10.02 -8.60
C ARG A 63 4.15 10.77 -9.21
N PRO A 64 2.91 10.32 -8.94
CA PRO A 64 1.74 11.02 -9.42
C PRO A 64 1.68 12.41 -8.77
N GLN A 65 1.80 13.46 -9.59
CA GLN A 65 1.92 14.85 -9.12
C GLN A 65 0.62 15.43 -8.54
N MET A 66 -0.48 14.67 -8.55
CA MET A 66 -1.80 15.08 -8.08
C MET A 66 -2.41 14.00 -7.17
N SER A 67 -1.89 13.93 -5.93
CA SER A 67 -2.56 13.30 -4.79
C SER A 67 -2.58 14.32 -3.64
N GLN A 68 -3.21 15.47 -3.87
CA GLN A 68 -3.54 16.47 -2.84
C GLN A 68 -4.88 16.13 -2.23
#